data_AF-A0A534UWR7-F1
#
_entry.id   AF-A0A534UWR7-F1
#
_cell.length_a   1.000
_cell.length_b   1.000
_cell.length_c   1.000
_cell.angle_alpha   90.00
_cell.angle_beta   90.00
_cell.angle_gamma   90.00
#
_symmetry.space_group_name_H-M   'P 1'
#
loop_
_entity.id
_entity.type
_entity.pdbx_description
1 polymer ?
#
loop_
_entity_poly.entity_id
_entity_poly.type
_entity_poly.pdbx_seq_one_letter_code
_entity_poly.pdbx_strand_id
1 'polypeptide(L)'
;MRNNPVWHESIEVYFGEGHGFAVYFYLLIILAPVEFLSLYVPSLDAQTWSGSASLFKVSSVTALLLVVYFALRVANQEFAPWRFRPLKHWRRDQGQPLAAISRAQLYFLVAHIGFSVLLCAPFLVWAGAIARTPLSSMAVTFLLLPFYALSYGVWGLATLALWERRIESRQVFIRSFFICLVILSALFYLPLNPVAFVLAFLSRQELPPLVLFGGRWPGLYVHVVYHLLLGGSGYALHRWALKREPLF
;
A
#
# COMPACT_ATOMS: atom_id res chain seq x y z
N MET A 1 12.58 19.59 -7.06
CA MET A 1 11.17 19.34 -6.66
C MET A 1 10.43 20.59 -6.26
N ARG A 2 11.03 21.53 -5.51
CA ARG A 2 10.38 22.76 -5.03
C ARG A 2 9.63 23.57 -6.08
N ASN A 3 10.11 23.58 -7.33
CA ASN A 3 9.51 24.34 -8.44
C ASN A 3 8.66 23.47 -9.39
N ASN A 4 8.40 22.20 -9.06
CA ASN A 4 7.60 21.33 -9.91
C ASN A 4 6.11 21.57 -9.63
N PRO A 5 5.31 22.04 -10.62
CA PRO A 5 3.92 22.42 -10.39
C PRO A 5 3.03 21.23 -10.02
N VAL A 6 3.30 20.04 -10.56
CA VAL A 6 2.55 18.81 -10.23
C VAL A 6 2.77 18.42 -8.76
N TRP A 7 3.99 18.58 -8.27
CA TRP A 7 4.30 18.36 -6.85
C TRP A 7 3.61 19.39 -5.96
N HIS A 8 3.65 20.66 -6.36
CA HIS A 8 3.03 21.74 -5.58
C HIS A 8 1.52 21.55 -5.45
N GLU A 9 0.84 21.28 -6.57
CA GLU A 9 -0.59 20.94 -6.59
C GLU A 9 -0.88 19.74 -5.67
N SER A 10 -0.06 18.68 -5.76
CA SER A 10 -0.25 17.49 -4.93
C SER A 10 -0.16 17.78 -3.44
N ILE A 11 0.81 18.60 -3.01
CA ILE A 11 0.97 18.96 -1.60
C ILE A 11 -0.10 19.95 -1.14
N GLU A 12 -0.43 20.95 -1.96
CA GLU A 12 -1.44 21.94 -1.64
C GLU A 12 -2.82 21.29 -1.47
N VAL A 13 -3.27 20.50 -2.45
CA VAL A 13 -4.57 19.82 -2.38
C VAL A 13 -4.62 18.85 -1.20
N TYR A 14 -3.55 18.10 -0.99
CA TYR A 14 -3.58 17.02 -0.02
C TYR A 14 -3.37 17.50 1.43
N PHE A 15 -2.37 18.35 1.67
CA PHE A 15 -2.02 18.85 3.00
C PHE A 15 -2.55 20.26 3.29
N GLY A 16 -2.49 21.17 2.30
CA GLY A 16 -2.93 22.56 2.47
C GLY A 16 -4.44 22.71 2.57
N GLU A 17 -5.17 22.13 1.61
CA GLU A 17 -6.64 22.11 1.56
C GLU A 17 -7.24 21.02 2.47
N GLY A 18 -6.41 20.10 2.98
CA GLY A 18 -6.82 19.09 3.96
C GLY A 18 -7.54 17.87 3.38
N HIS A 19 -7.57 17.68 2.05
CA HIS A 19 -8.21 16.51 1.44
C HIS A 19 -7.56 15.17 1.83
N GLY A 20 -6.32 15.20 2.32
CA GLY A 20 -5.65 14.05 2.92
C GLY A 20 -6.18 13.63 4.29
N PHE A 21 -6.84 14.53 5.03
CA PHE A 21 -7.32 14.26 6.39
C PHE A 21 -8.23 13.04 6.46
N ALA A 22 -9.13 12.88 5.48
CA ALA A 22 -10.04 11.73 5.44
C ALA A 22 -9.29 10.40 5.47
N VAL A 23 -8.17 10.29 4.74
CA VAL A 23 -7.34 9.08 4.71
C VAL A 23 -6.80 8.75 6.09
N TYR A 24 -6.22 9.75 6.75
CA TYR A 24 -5.59 9.60 8.05
C TYR A 24 -6.61 9.32 9.15
N PHE A 25 -7.74 10.00 9.10
CA PHE A 25 -8.87 9.75 9.97
C PHE A 25 -9.37 8.31 9.84
N TYR A 26 -9.60 7.82 8.61
CA TYR A 26 -10.05 6.45 8.40
C TYR A 26 -9.01 5.40 8.80
N LEU A 27 -7.73 5.66 8.54
CA LEU A 27 -6.65 4.78 8.96
C LEU A 27 -6.66 4.61 10.48
N LEU A 28 -6.76 5.70 11.25
CA LEU A 28 -6.75 5.66 12.71
C LEU A 28 -8.05 5.11 13.31
N ILE A 29 -9.21 5.52 12.79
CA ILE A 29 -10.51 5.08 13.31
C ILE A 29 -10.81 3.62 12.99
N ILE A 30 -10.10 2.99 12.04
CA ILE A 30 -10.19 1.55 11.80
C ILE A 30 -9.13 0.80 12.62
N LEU A 31 -7.88 1.29 12.62
CA LEU A 31 -6.80 0.61 13.34
C LEU A 31 -7.08 0.57 14.85
N ALA A 32 -7.46 1.69 15.46
CA ALA A 32 -7.64 1.76 16.92
C ALA A 32 -8.73 0.80 17.45
N PRO A 33 -9.94 0.71 16.85
CA PRO A 33 -10.91 -0.30 17.27
C PRO A 33 -10.44 -1.72 17.03
N VAL A 34 -9.71 -2.01 15.94
CA VAL A 34 -9.17 -3.35 15.71
C VAL A 34 -8.17 -3.74 16.80
N GLU A 35 -7.28 -2.82 17.21
CA GLU A 35 -6.36 -3.07 18.32
C GLU A 35 -7.11 -3.29 19.63
N PHE A 36 -8.09 -2.43 19.93
CA PHE A 36 -8.91 -2.52 21.13
C PHE A 36 -9.66 -3.86 21.18
N LEU A 37 -10.36 -4.22 20.11
CA LEU A 37 -11.10 -5.49 20.03
C LEU A 37 -10.16 -6.70 20.12
N SER A 38 -8.98 -6.62 19.51
CA SER A 38 -7.97 -7.69 19.60
C SER A 38 -7.40 -7.87 21.01
N LEU A 39 -7.41 -6.82 21.83
CA LEU A 39 -6.95 -6.87 23.21
C LEU A 39 -8.03 -7.37 24.18
N TYR A 40 -9.29 -6.98 23.95
CA TYR A 40 -10.37 -7.12 24.93
C TYR A 40 -11.45 -8.15 24.58
N VAL A 41 -11.61 -8.55 23.32
CA VAL A 41 -12.61 -9.56 22.94
C VAL A 41 -12.06 -10.95 23.29
N PRO A 42 -12.73 -11.72 24.17
CA PRO A 42 -12.35 -13.10 24.42
C PRO A 42 -12.50 -13.91 23.13
N SER A 43 -11.51 -14.74 22.81
CA SER A 43 -11.68 -15.78 21.81
C SER A 43 -12.81 -16.72 22.24
N LEU A 44 -13.67 -17.12 21.30
CA LEU A 44 -14.76 -18.09 21.54
C LEU A 44 -14.25 -19.46 22.03
N ASP A 45 -12.96 -19.72 21.83
CA ASP A 45 -12.26 -20.87 22.37
C ASP A 45 -11.43 -20.44 23.58
N ALA A 46 -11.80 -20.94 24.76
CA ALA A 46 -11.14 -20.66 26.03
C ALA A 46 -9.71 -21.23 26.12
N GLN A 47 -9.32 -22.13 25.20
CA GLN A 47 -7.96 -22.67 25.11
C GLN A 47 -7.03 -21.85 24.20
N THR A 48 -7.57 -21.13 23.22
CA THR A 48 -6.80 -20.25 22.34
C THR A 48 -7.12 -18.80 22.64
N TRP A 49 -6.74 -18.33 23.84
CA TRP A 49 -6.76 -16.89 24.10
C TRP A 49 -5.98 -16.20 22.98
N SER A 50 -6.66 -15.44 22.12
CA SER A 50 -6.01 -14.47 21.23
C SER A 50 -5.55 -13.30 22.10
N GLY A 51 -4.73 -13.60 23.11
CA GLY A 51 -4.29 -12.63 24.10
C GLY A 51 -3.34 -11.61 23.47
N SER A 52 -2.64 -10.88 24.34
CA SER A 52 -1.60 -9.92 23.96
C SER A 52 -0.63 -10.45 22.88
N ALA A 53 -0.37 -11.75 22.82
CA ALA A 53 0.52 -12.39 21.86
C ALA A 53 0.13 -12.24 20.37
N SER A 54 -1.16 -12.13 20.04
CA SER A 54 -1.62 -11.91 18.65
C SER A 54 -1.82 -10.44 18.28
N LEU A 55 -1.88 -9.55 19.28
CA LEU A 55 -2.18 -8.12 19.08
C LEU A 55 -1.30 -7.50 18.01
N PHE A 56 0.02 -7.63 18.14
CA PHE A 56 0.95 -7.07 17.16
C PHE A 56 0.77 -7.65 15.74
N LYS A 57 0.44 -8.94 15.61
CA LYS A 57 0.22 -9.57 14.31
C LYS A 57 -1.02 -9.02 13.63
N VAL A 58 -2.13 -8.94 14.35
CA VAL A 58 -3.41 -8.42 13.84
C VAL A 58 -3.29 -6.94 13.51
N SER A 59 -2.70 -6.14 14.39
CA SER A 59 -2.40 -4.72 14.12
C SER A 59 -1.51 -4.54 12.90
N SER A 60 -0.44 -5.32 12.76
CA SER A 60 0.47 -5.25 11.61
C SER A 60 -0.22 -5.56 10.29
N VAL A 61 -1.05 -6.60 10.25
CA VAL A 61 -1.84 -6.96 9.05
C VAL A 61 -2.87 -5.87 8.74
N THR A 62 -3.53 -5.34 9.76
CA THR A 62 -4.53 -4.29 9.59
C THR A 62 -3.88 -3.01 9.05
N ALA A 63 -2.76 -2.59 9.63
CA ALA A 63 -1.95 -1.47 9.14
C ALA A 63 -1.48 -1.71 7.70
N LEU A 64 -1.00 -2.92 7.36
CA LEU A 64 -0.60 -3.29 6.01
C LEU A 64 -1.74 -3.08 5.02
N LEU A 65 -2.92 -3.64 5.30
CA LEU A 65 -4.08 -3.55 4.42
C LEU A 65 -4.54 -2.10 4.24
N LEU A 66 -4.62 -1.33 5.33
CA LEU A 66 -5.02 0.08 5.29
C LEU A 66 -4.02 0.93 4.51
N VAL A 67 -2.72 0.81 4.79
CA VAL A 67 -1.68 1.61 4.11
C VAL A 67 -1.64 1.26 2.62
N VAL A 68 -1.73 -0.01 2.24
CA VAL A 68 -1.78 -0.43 0.83
C VAL A 68 -3.04 0.09 0.13
N TYR A 69 -4.20 -0.06 0.77
CA TYR A 69 -5.48 0.39 0.21
C TYR A 69 -5.50 1.90 0.00
N PHE A 70 -5.08 2.68 1.00
CA PHE A 70 -5.04 4.13 0.88
C PHE A 70 -3.94 4.61 -0.07
N ALA A 71 -2.78 3.95 -0.13
CA ALA A 71 -1.76 4.25 -1.14
C ALA A 71 -2.31 4.12 -2.57
N LEU A 72 -3.06 3.05 -2.87
CA LEU A 72 -3.73 2.87 -4.16
C LEU A 72 -4.72 4.02 -4.46
N ARG A 73 -5.58 4.37 -3.51
CA ARG A 73 -6.62 5.40 -3.70
C ARG A 73 -6.06 6.81 -3.81
N VAL A 74 -5.04 7.14 -3.01
CA VAL A 74 -4.35 8.43 -3.04
C VAL A 74 -3.53 8.58 -4.32
N ALA A 75 -2.79 7.54 -4.72
CA ALA A 75 -2.10 7.52 -6.01
C ALA A 75 -3.07 7.74 -7.18
N ASN A 76 -4.30 7.25 -7.05
CA ASN A 76 -5.36 7.43 -8.04
C ASN A 76 -6.16 8.74 -7.88
N GLN A 77 -5.76 9.63 -6.97
CA GLN A 77 -6.40 10.92 -6.73
C GLN A 77 -7.91 10.82 -6.42
N GLU A 78 -8.33 9.75 -5.74
CA GLU A 78 -9.76 9.46 -5.55
C GLU A 78 -10.46 10.40 -4.55
N PHE A 79 -9.73 11.06 -3.65
CA PHE A 79 -10.31 11.89 -2.59
C PHE A 79 -10.72 13.30 -3.06
N ALA A 80 -10.04 13.84 -4.07
CA ALA A 80 -10.34 15.16 -4.62
C ALA A 80 -10.14 15.20 -6.16
N PRO A 81 -10.76 14.29 -6.92
CA PRO A 81 -10.48 14.13 -8.36
C PRO A 81 -10.84 15.37 -9.20
N TRP A 82 -11.79 16.19 -8.73
CA TRP A 82 -12.18 17.45 -9.39
C TRP A 82 -11.13 18.56 -9.21
N ARG A 83 -10.27 18.46 -8.20
CA ARG A 83 -9.31 19.50 -7.86
C ARG A 83 -8.00 19.37 -8.64
N PHE A 84 -7.62 18.13 -8.93
CA PHE A 84 -6.42 17.83 -9.70
C PHE A 84 -6.62 18.12 -11.18
N ARG A 85 -5.67 18.84 -11.76
CA ARG A 85 -5.60 18.95 -13.22
C ARG A 85 -5.25 17.59 -13.84
N PRO A 86 -5.77 17.31 -15.05
CA PRO A 86 -5.30 16.17 -15.83
C PRO A 86 -3.77 16.17 -15.97
N LEU A 87 -3.12 15.04 -15.66
CA LEU A 87 -1.71 14.76 -15.97
C LEU A 87 -1.33 15.11 -17.41
N LYS A 88 -2.22 14.87 -18.37
CA LYS A 88 -1.95 15.17 -19.78
C LYS A 88 -1.98 16.67 -20.10
N HIS A 89 -2.70 17.47 -19.31
CA HIS A 89 -2.68 18.94 -19.40
C HIS A 89 -1.28 19.48 -19.03
N TRP A 90 -0.67 18.98 -17.96
CA TRP A 90 0.68 19.39 -17.56
C TRP A 90 1.72 19.15 -18.64
N ARG A 91 1.59 18.05 -19.41
CA ARG A 91 2.48 17.75 -20.53
C ARG A 91 2.19 18.62 -21.76
N ARG A 92 0.93 18.66 -22.21
CA ARG A 92 0.55 19.30 -23.49
C ARG A 92 0.58 20.82 -23.40
N ASP A 93 -0.02 21.37 -22.36
CA ASP A 93 -0.33 22.80 -22.29
C ASP A 93 0.72 23.56 -21.48
N GLN A 94 1.37 22.88 -20.53
CA GLN A 94 2.45 23.46 -19.70
C GLN A 94 3.85 22.95 -20.04
N GLY A 95 3.99 22.11 -21.07
CA GLY A 95 5.29 21.64 -21.55
C GLY A 95 6.12 20.87 -20.52
N GLN A 96 5.51 20.35 -19.45
CA GLN A 96 6.26 19.67 -18.39
C GLN A 96 6.84 18.34 -18.90
N PRO A 97 8.12 18.05 -18.63
CA PRO A 97 8.73 16.81 -19.07
C PRO A 97 8.12 15.63 -18.32
N LEU A 98 7.90 14.52 -19.02
CA LEU A 98 7.29 13.31 -18.45
C LEU A 98 8.03 12.81 -17.20
N ALA A 99 9.35 12.92 -17.19
CA ALA A 99 10.16 12.56 -16.04
C ALA A 99 9.86 13.42 -14.80
N ALA A 100 9.54 14.70 -14.98
CA ALA A 100 9.16 15.58 -13.86
C ALA A 100 7.77 15.23 -13.33
N ILE A 101 6.80 14.94 -14.20
CA ILE A 101 5.45 14.50 -13.80
C ILE A 101 5.54 13.17 -13.04
N SER A 102 6.23 12.18 -13.61
CA SER A 102 6.38 10.85 -13.00
C SER A 102 7.09 10.92 -11.65
N ARG A 103 8.17 11.70 -11.53
CA ARG A 103 8.88 11.89 -10.25
C ARG A 103 8.02 12.60 -9.22
N ALA A 104 7.25 13.62 -9.60
CA ALA A 104 6.35 14.31 -8.68
C ALA A 104 5.30 13.36 -8.09
N GLN A 105 4.64 12.58 -8.94
CA GLN A 105 3.65 11.60 -8.50
C GLN A 105 4.25 10.51 -7.62
N LEU A 106 5.43 10.00 -7.99
CA LEU A 106 6.12 8.98 -7.19
C LEU A 106 6.54 9.53 -5.82
N TYR A 107 7.12 10.73 -5.76
CA TYR A 107 7.50 11.34 -4.50
C TYR A 107 6.29 11.68 -3.63
N PHE A 108 5.17 12.08 -4.25
CA PHE A 108 3.94 12.32 -3.52
C PHE A 108 3.42 11.02 -2.88
N LEU A 109 3.41 9.92 -3.64
CA LEU A 109 3.08 8.60 -3.12
C LEU A 109 4.02 8.18 -1.98
N VAL A 110 5.34 8.35 -2.14
CA VAL A 110 6.32 8.03 -1.09
C VAL A 110 6.10 8.88 0.17
N ALA A 111 5.84 10.18 0.02
CA ALA A 111 5.55 11.08 1.13
C ALA A 111 4.27 10.65 1.87
N HIS A 112 3.21 10.32 1.13
CA HIS A 112 1.98 9.79 1.70
C HIS A 112 2.23 8.48 2.48
N ILE A 113 2.92 7.51 1.88
CA ILE A 113 3.24 6.23 2.54
C ILE A 113 4.05 6.46 3.82
N GLY A 114 5.09 7.31 3.76
CA GLY A 114 5.92 7.62 4.92
C GLY A 114 5.09 8.24 6.05
N PHE A 115 4.20 9.17 5.73
CA PHE A 115 3.32 9.77 6.71
C PHE A 115 2.29 8.78 7.27
N SER A 116 1.69 7.92 6.44
CA SER A 116 0.78 6.86 6.91
C SER A 116 1.47 5.87 7.84
N VAL A 117 2.71 5.46 7.54
CA VAL A 117 3.50 4.59 8.43
C VAL A 117 3.82 5.29 9.74
N LEU A 118 4.17 6.58 9.70
CA LEU A 118 4.40 7.39 10.90
C LEU A 118 3.15 7.47 11.78
N LEU A 119 1.96 7.62 11.19
CA LEU A 119 0.69 7.62 11.92
C LEU A 119 0.36 6.25 12.54
N CYS A 120 0.68 5.15 11.86
CA CYS A 120 0.52 3.81 12.42
C CYS A 120 1.53 3.52 13.55
N ALA A 121 2.67 4.21 13.59
CA ALA A 121 3.80 3.83 14.43
C ALA A 121 3.48 3.78 15.93
N PRO A 122 2.79 4.77 16.55
CA PRO A 122 2.44 4.70 17.97
C PRO A 122 1.60 3.47 18.33
N PHE A 123 0.60 3.14 17.50
CA PHE A 123 -0.27 1.96 17.67
C PHE A 123 0.54 0.66 17.54
N LEU A 124 1.34 0.53 16.49
CA LEU A 124 2.15 -0.67 16.26
C LEU A 124 3.23 -0.88 17.34
N VAL A 125 3.89 0.19 17.79
CA VAL A 125 4.89 0.11 18.87
C VAL A 125 4.21 -0.28 20.19
N TRP A 126 3.06 0.30 20.49
CA TRP A 126 2.27 -0.05 21.68
C TRP A 126 1.78 -1.50 21.65
N ALA A 127 1.19 -1.93 20.53
CA ALA A 127 0.78 -3.31 20.29
C ALA A 127 1.96 -4.29 20.43
N GLY A 128 3.10 -3.93 19.88
CA GLY A 128 4.32 -4.72 19.96
C GLY A 128 4.87 -4.83 21.39
N ALA A 129 4.82 -3.75 22.16
CA ALA A 129 5.22 -3.74 23.56
C ALA A 129 4.34 -4.67 24.41
N ILE A 130 3.01 -4.61 24.22
CA ILE A 130 2.05 -5.49 24.91
C ILE A 130 2.27 -6.96 24.50
N ALA A 131 2.46 -7.21 23.22
CA ALA A 131 2.74 -8.54 22.68
C ALA A 131 4.14 -9.07 23.00
N ARG A 132 5.00 -8.26 23.63
CA ARG A 132 6.44 -8.54 23.86
C ARG A 132 7.15 -8.97 22.58
N THR A 133 6.79 -8.34 21.46
CA THR A 133 7.35 -8.66 20.16
C THR A 133 8.82 -8.23 20.10
N PRO A 134 9.73 -9.07 19.56
CA PRO A 134 11.13 -8.70 19.39
C PRO A 134 11.29 -7.45 18.52
N LEU A 135 12.27 -6.60 18.85
CA LEU A 135 12.55 -5.37 18.11
C LEU A 135 12.87 -5.64 16.63
N SER A 136 13.52 -6.76 16.32
CA SER A 136 13.79 -7.19 14.95
C SER A 136 12.51 -7.43 14.14
N SER A 137 11.49 -8.04 14.75
CA SER A 137 10.19 -8.28 14.11
C SER A 137 9.43 -6.97 13.90
N MET A 138 9.47 -6.05 14.86
CA MET A 138 8.91 -4.70 14.70
C MET A 138 9.59 -3.95 13.55
N ALA A 139 10.93 -3.92 13.54
CA ALA A 139 11.72 -3.25 12.51
C ALA A 139 11.39 -3.79 11.11
N VAL A 140 11.28 -5.11 10.96
CA VAL A 140 10.88 -5.72 9.69
C VAL A 140 9.45 -5.33 9.31
N THR A 141 8.49 -5.29 10.24
CA THR A 141 7.14 -4.77 9.94
C THR A 141 7.21 -3.34 9.38
N PHE A 142 7.98 -2.45 10.01
CA PHE A 142 8.16 -1.07 9.53
C PHE A 142 8.85 -0.96 8.17
N LEU A 143 9.60 -1.99 7.73
CA LEU A 143 10.15 -2.08 6.38
C LEU A 143 9.15 -2.67 5.38
N LEU A 144 8.38 -3.68 5.79
CA LEU A 144 7.39 -4.34 4.94
C LEU A 144 6.22 -3.43 4.59
N LEU A 145 5.73 -2.61 5.53
CA LEU A 145 4.63 -1.68 5.28
C LEU A 145 4.90 -0.75 4.08
N PRO A 146 5.99 0.05 4.04
CA PRO A 146 6.27 0.90 2.89
C PRO A 146 6.65 0.10 1.65
N PHE A 147 7.30 -1.06 1.79
CA PHE A 147 7.62 -1.94 0.66
C PHE A 147 6.36 -2.34 -0.12
N TYR A 148 5.37 -2.92 0.57
CA TYR A 148 4.12 -3.31 -0.07
C TYR A 148 3.32 -2.11 -0.55
N ALA A 149 3.21 -1.06 0.28
CA ALA A 149 2.48 0.14 -0.09
C ALA A 149 3.01 0.77 -1.37
N LEU A 150 4.33 0.74 -1.60
CA LEU A 150 4.94 1.20 -2.83
C LEU A 150 4.70 0.23 -3.99
N SER A 151 4.96 -1.07 -3.80
CA SER A 151 4.76 -2.10 -4.83
C SER A 151 3.34 -2.13 -5.39
N TYR A 152 2.35 -1.84 -4.56
CA TYR A 152 0.94 -1.79 -4.98
C TYR A 152 0.49 -0.38 -5.33
N GLY A 153 0.88 0.65 -4.58
CA GLY A 153 0.45 2.04 -4.80
C GLY A 153 0.81 2.58 -6.18
N VAL A 154 1.93 2.14 -6.79
CA VAL A 154 2.28 2.50 -8.17
C VAL A 154 1.24 2.08 -9.20
N TRP A 155 0.43 1.05 -8.91
CA TRP A 155 -0.68 0.67 -9.79
C TRP A 155 -1.80 1.71 -9.78
N GLY A 156 -2.02 2.42 -8.67
CA GLY A 156 -2.93 3.57 -8.62
C GLY A 156 -2.44 4.73 -9.51
N LEU A 157 -1.13 4.93 -9.59
CA LEU A 157 -0.54 5.90 -10.53
C LEU A 157 -0.75 5.45 -11.98
N ALA A 158 -0.55 4.16 -12.26
CA ALA A 158 -0.74 3.58 -13.58
C ALA A 158 -2.20 3.72 -14.06
N THR A 159 -3.17 3.40 -13.21
CA THR A 159 -4.59 3.55 -13.54
C THR A 159 -4.98 5.01 -13.77
N LEU A 160 -4.46 5.92 -12.96
CA LEU A 160 -4.68 7.34 -13.14
C LEU A 160 -4.19 7.82 -14.52
N ALA A 161 -3.01 7.38 -14.94
CA ALA A 161 -2.45 7.74 -16.24
C ALA A 161 -3.19 7.08 -17.43
N LEU A 162 -3.66 5.85 -17.27
CA LEU A 162 -4.40 5.12 -18.31
C LEU A 162 -5.83 5.64 -18.52
N TRP A 163 -6.54 5.87 -17.41
CA TRP A 163 -7.98 6.14 -17.38
C TRP A 163 -8.30 7.48 -16.70
N GLU A 164 -7.46 8.49 -16.94
CA GLU A 164 -7.55 9.83 -16.37
C GLU A 164 -8.97 10.41 -16.33
N ARG A 165 -9.76 10.23 -17.40
CA ARG A 165 -11.14 10.72 -17.51
C ARG A 165 -12.22 9.72 -17.07
N ARG A 166 -11.87 8.44 -16.89
CA ARG A 166 -12.82 7.35 -16.56
C ARG A 166 -12.70 6.97 -15.09
N ILE A 167 -13.26 7.82 -14.22
CA ILE A 167 -13.17 7.65 -12.76
C ILE A 167 -13.65 6.28 -12.30
N GLU A 168 -14.79 5.83 -12.85
CA GLU A 168 -15.40 4.54 -12.53
C GLU A 168 -14.46 3.37 -12.84
N SER A 169 -13.86 3.34 -14.04
CA SER A 169 -12.92 2.29 -14.43
C SER A 169 -11.70 2.23 -13.50
N ARG A 170 -11.19 3.39 -13.06
CA ARG A 170 -10.09 3.45 -12.09
C ARG A 170 -10.49 2.85 -10.74
N GLN A 171 -11.67 3.21 -10.22
CA GLN A 171 -12.15 2.72 -8.93
C GLN A 171 -12.44 1.22 -8.95
N VAL A 172 -13.07 0.72 -10.03
CA VAL A 172 -13.30 -0.72 -10.22
C VAL A 172 -11.98 -1.46 -10.25
N PHE A 173 -11.00 -0.98 -11.02
CA PHE A 173 -9.68 -1.60 -11.07
C PHE A 173 -9.03 -1.67 -9.68
N ILE A 174 -9.02 -0.56 -8.92
CA ILE A 174 -8.39 -0.53 -7.58
C ILE A 174 -9.03 -1.54 -6.65
N ARG A 175 -10.37 -1.58 -6.62
CA ARG A 175 -11.11 -2.51 -5.75
C ARG A 175 -10.86 -3.95 -6.16
N SER A 176 -10.96 -4.27 -7.45
CA SER A 176 -10.68 -5.61 -7.97
C SER A 176 -9.23 -6.02 -7.73
N PHE A 177 -8.26 -5.14 -7.97
CA PHE A 177 -6.84 -5.41 -7.74
C PHE A 177 -6.55 -5.67 -6.27
N PHE A 178 -7.14 -4.88 -5.36
CA PHE A 178 -7.02 -5.11 -3.92
C PHE A 178 -7.67 -6.43 -3.48
N ILE A 179 -8.84 -6.78 -4.03
CA ILE A 179 -9.49 -8.08 -3.76
C ILE A 179 -8.62 -9.24 -4.26
N CYS A 180 -8.08 -9.14 -5.48
CA CYS A 180 -7.15 -10.15 -6.02
C CYS A 180 -5.93 -10.30 -5.11
N LEU A 181 -5.42 -9.20 -4.59
CA LEU A 181 -4.28 -9.16 -3.68
C LEU A 181 -4.56 -9.79 -2.32
N VAL A 182 -5.70 -9.52 -1.70
CA VAL A 182 -6.01 -10.04 -0.36
C VAL A 182 -6.53 -11.46 -0.40
N ILE A 183 -7.47 -11.74 -1.31
CA ILE A 183 -8.25 -12.98 -1.33
C ILE A 183 -7.64 -13.96 -2.33
N LEU A 184 -7.53 -13.58 -3.61
CA LEU A 184 -7.14 -14.55 -4.64
C LEU A 184 -5.69 -15.00 -4.48
N SER A 185 -4.78 -14.09 -4.08
CA SER A 185 -3.38 -14.46 -3.87
C SER A 185 -3.19 -15.52 -2.77
N ALA A 186 -4.11 -15.61 -1.79
CA ALA A 186 -4.08 -16.64 -0.76
C ALA A 186 -4.41 -18.04 -1.33
N LEU A 187 -5.15 -18.10 -2.44
CA LEU A 187 -5.60 -19.35 -3.07
C LEU A 187 -4.55 -19.98 -4.00
N PHE A 188 -3.63 -19.19 -4.56
CA PHE A 188 -2.68 -19.68 -5.56
C PHE A 188 -1.39 -20.24 -4.93
N TYR A 189 -0.65 -19.39 -4.22
CA TYR A 189 0.60 -19.77 -3.57
C TYR A 189 0.75 -18.86 -2.35
N LEU A 190 0.60 -19.46 -1.17
CA LEU A 190 0.51 -18.74 0.11
C LEU A 190 1.65 -17.72 0.31
N PRO A 191 2.91 -18.02 -0.06
CA PRO A 191 3.99 -17.04 0.02
C PRO A 191 3.85 -15.83 -0.89
N LEU A 192 2.95 -15.76 -1.88
CA LEU A 192 2.69 -14.52 -2.64
C LEU A 192 1.65 -13.63 -1.98
N ASN A 193 0.91 -14.15 -1.00
CA ASN A 193 -0.07 -13.36 -0.27
C ASN A 193 0.66 -12.51 0.79
N PRO A 194 0.57 -11.17 0.73
CA PRO A 194 1.31 -10.30 1.62
C PRO A 194 0.84 -10.43 3.08
N VAL A 195 -0.44 -10.74 3.32
CA VAL A 195 -0.99 -10.97 4.66
C VAL A 195 -0.44 -12.28 5.23
N ALA A 196 -0.53 -13.37 4.47
CA ALA A 196 -0.04 -14.68 4.90
C ALA A 196 1.48 -14.65 5.12
N PHE A 197 2.23 -13.95 4.28
CA PHE A 197 3.66 -13.75 4.45
C PHE A 197 3.98 -13.03 5.77
N VAL A 198 3.30 -11.91 6.07
CA VAL A 198 3.51 -11.18 7.33
C VAL A 198 3.16 -12.04 8.54
N LEU A 199 2.05 -12.78 8.48
CA LEU A 199 1.64 -13.67 9.56
C LEU A 199 2.63 -14.82 9.78
N ALA A 200 3.11 -15.45 8.71
CA ALA A 200 4.10 -16.51 8.77
C ALA A 200 5.43 -15.99 9.34
N PHE A 201 5.90 -14.84 8.85
CA PHE A 201 7.12 -14.20 9.33
C PHE A 201 7.06 -13.85 10.82
N LEU A 202 5.97 -13.21 11.26
CA LEU A 202 5.78 -12.85 12.68
C LEU A 202 5.54 -14.08 13.57
N SER A 203 5.11 -15.19 12.99
CA SER A 203 4.96 -16.47 13.69
C SER A 203 6.22 -17.34 13.63
N ARG A 204 7.29 -16.86 12.99
CA ARG A 204 8.54 -17.62 12.74
C ARG A 204 8.28 -18.96 12.05
N GLN A 205 7.26 -19.01 11.20
CA GLN A 205 6.93 -20.18 10.40
C GLN A 205 7.79 -20.20 9.14
N GLU A 206 8.28 -21.37 8.77
CA GLU A 206 8.98 -21.55 7.51
C GLU A 206 8.00 -21.37 6.34
N LEU A 207 8.40 -20.55 5.37
CA LEU A 207 7.63 -20.39 4.14
C LEU A 207 7.89 -21.59 3.24
N PRO A 208 6.84 -22.21 2.67
CA PRO A 208 7.04 -23.29 1.73
C PRO A 208 7.91 -22.80 0.55
N PRO A 209 8.86 -23.61 0.07
CA PRO A 209 9.66 -23.27 -1.10
C PRO A 209 8.82 -23.41 -2.38
N LEU A 210 9.20 -22.66 -3.41
CA LEU A 210 8.62 -22.83 -4.74
C LEU A 210 9.43 -23.90 -5.48
N VAL A 211 8.77 -24.99 -5.88
CA VAL A 211 9.39 -26.05 -6.69
C VAL A 211 8.87 -25.94 -8.11
N LEU A 212 9.73 -25.58 -9.05
CA LEU A 212 9.42 -25.47 -10.48
C LEU A 212 10.51 -26.13 -11.30
N PHE A 213 10.14 -26.97 -12.26
CA PHE A 213 11.06 -27.63 -13.20
C PHE A 213 12.26 -28.32 -12.52
N GLY A 214 12.02 -28.96 -11.38
CA GLY A 214 13.06 -29.63 -10.58
C GLY A 214 13.95 -28.71 -9.73
N GLY A 215 13.84 -27.38 -9.88
CA GLY A 215 14.52 -26.40 -9.04
C GLY A 215 13.72 -26.04 -7.78
N ARG A 216 14.39 -25.92 -6.64
CA ARG A 216 13.79 -25.51 -5.35
C ARG A 216 14.25 -24.09 -4.99
N TRP A 217 13.31 -23.16 -5.00
CA TRP A 217 13.56 -21.73 -4.72
C TRP A 217 13.07 -21.38 -3.31
N PRO A 218 13.86 -20.64 -2.49
CA PRO A 218 13.42 -20.21 -1.17
C PRO A 218 12.15 -19.35 -1.24
N GLY A 219 11.15 -19.65 -0.40
CA GLY A 219 9.86 -18.93 -0.40
C GLY A 219 10.01 -17.42 -0.18
N LEU A 220 10.92 -17.02 0.71
CA LEU A 220 11.26 -15.61 0.95
C LEU A 220 11.78 -14.91 -0.32
N TYR A 221 12.71 -15.56 -1.03
CA TYR A 221 13.30 -14.99 -2.24
C TYR A 221 12.23 -14.81 -3.33
N VAL A 222 11.42 -15.84 -3.54
CA VAL A 222 10.31 -15.82 -4.52
C VAL A 222 9.32 -14.70 -4.19
N HIS A 223 8.94 -14.58 -2.92
CA HIS A 223 8.03 -13.53 -2.45
C HIS A 223 8.57 -12.13 -2.77
N VAL A 224 9.79 -11.82 -2.35
CA VAL A 224 10.39 -10.50 -2.53
C VAL A 224 10.55 -10.17 -4.01
N VAL A 225 11.07 -11.11 -4.80
CA VAL A 225 11.26 -10.91 -6.25
C VAL A 225 9.92 -10.68 -6.94
N TYR A 226 8.89 -11.46 -6.60
CA TYR A 226 7.55 -11.28 -7.17
C TYR A 226 6.99 -9.88 -6.92
N HIS A 227 7.04 -9.38 -5.68
CA HIS A 227 6.50 -8.04 -5.37
C HIS A 227 7.36 -6.90 -5.91
N LEU A 228 8.68 -7.10 -6.06
CA LEU A 228 9.55 -6.16 -6.77
C LEU A 228 9.22 -6.08 -8.26
N LEU A 229 9.04 -7.24 -8.92
CA LEU A 229 8.65 -7.29 -10.33
C LEU A 229 7.25 -6.70 -10.54
N LEU A 230 6.32 -6.98 -9.64
CA LEU A 230 4.97 -6.41 -9.68
C LEU A 230 5.01 -4.89 -9.56
N GLY A 231 5.75 -4.34 -8.59
CA GLY A 231 5.93 -2.90 -8.45
C GLY A 231 6.65 -2.28 -9.66
N GLY A 232 7.71 -2.93 -10.14
CA GLY A 232 8.47 -2.50 -11.31
C GLY A 232 7.61 -2.44 -12.58
N SER A 233 6.77 -3.46 -12.80
CA SER A 233 5.83 -3.50 -13.92
C SER A 233 4.74 -2.44 -13.82
N GLY A 234 4.19 -2.18 -12.63
CA GLY A 234 3.23 -1.09 -12.40
C GLY A 234 3.84 0.28 -12.69
N TYR A 235 5.08 0.51 -12.25
CA TYR A 235 5.80 1.76 -12.54
C TYR A 235 6.16 1.90 -14.03
N ALA A 236 6.58 0.81 -14.68
CA ALA A 236 6.82 0.80 -16.12
C ALA A 236 5.55 1.12 -16.92
N LEU A 237 4.42 0.53 -16.53
CA LEU A 237 3.10 0.78 -17.12
C LEU A 237 2.67 2.24 -16.90
N HIS A 238 2.87 2.80 -15.70
CA HIS A 238 2.63 4.22 -15.41
C HIS A 238 3.42 5.13 -16.36
N ARG A 239 4.73 4.92 -16.49
CA ARG A 239 5.57 5.73 -17.38
C ARG A 239 5.17 5.59 -18.85
N TRP A 240 4.79 4.39 -19.27
CA TRP A 240 4.27 4.15 -20.62
C TRP A 240 2.93 4.85 -20.84
N ALA A 241 2.01 4.78 -19.89
CA ALA A 241 0.69 5.40 -19.95
C ALA A 241 0.78 6.93 -20.03
N LEU A 242 1.71 7.56 -19.30
CA LEU A 242 1.97 9.00 -19.39
C LEU A 242 2.45 9.44 -20.79
N LYS A 243 3.10 8.53 -21.55
CA LYS A 243 3.51 8.82 -22.93
C LYS A 243 2.31 8.78 -23.89
N ARG A 244 1.30 7.96 -23.59
CA ARG A 244 0.19 7.69 -24.49
C ARG A 244 -0.84 8.81 -24.46
N GLU A 245 -1.27 9.22 -25.64
CA GLU A 245 -2.43 10.10 -25.77
C GLU A 245 -3.70 9.34 -25.37
N PRO A 246 -4.72 10.01 -24.78
CA PRO A 246 -5.98 9.34 -24.53
C PRO A 246 -6.60 8.98 -25.88
N LEU A 247 -6.82 7.68 -26.12
CA LEU A 247 -7.68 7.26 -27.21
C LEU A 247 -9.11 7.61 -26.79
N PHE A 248 -9.54 8.79 -27.21
CA PHE A 248 -10.89 9.36 -27.08
C PHE A 248 -11.29 9.75 -25.64
#